data_AF-K0ZCW4-F1
#
_entry.id   AF-K0ZCW4-F1
#
_cell.length_a   1.000
_cell.length_b   1.000
_cell.length_c   1.000
_cell.angle_alpha   90.00
_cell.angle_beta   90.00
_cell.angle_gamma   90.00
#
_symmetry.space_group_name_H-M   'P 1'
#
loop_
_entity.id
_entity.type
_entity.pdbx_description
1 polymer ?
#
loop_
_entity_poly.entity_id
_entity_poly.type
_entity_poly.pdbx_seq_one_letter_code
_entity_poly.pdbx_strand_id
1 'polypeptide(L)'
;MKKLFFAAIPMTAALLAGVPAANAAEQIPADPDFSVATIDPEFSMVSARRLIIQNFIYEAEAAAGHKLFWVTYSEPNYAVIYQAQTFDPETDNDAFQSLITVLHDNGFPQVGAVAPALLAEQPAN
;
A
#
# COMPACT_ATOMS: atom_id res chain seq x y z
N MET A 1 -16.53 19.52 -43.34
CA MET A 1 -16.49 20.79 -42.60
C MET A 1 -17.90 21.20 -42.21
N LYS A 2 -18.25 21.20 -40.92
CA LYS A 2 -19.09 22.26 -40.34
C LYS A 2 -19.09 22.10 -38.82
N LYS A 3 -18.37 23.00 -38.16
CA LYS A 3 -18.64 23.39 -36.78
C LYS A 3 -20.04 24.04 -36.79
N LEU A 4 -20.79 23.92 -35.71
CA LEU A 4 -21.25 25.07 -34.96
C LEU A 4 -21.92 24.58 -33.68
N PHE A 5 -21.31 24.96 -32.57
CA PHE A 5 -21.90 24.89 -31.24
C PHE A 5 -22.80 26.10 -30.99
N PHE A 6 -23.56 25.95 -29.90
CA PHE A 6 -24.17 26.96 -29.04
C PHE A 6 -25.59 27.40 -29.42
N ALA A 7 -26.53 27.09 -28.53
CA ALA A 7 -26.92 28.09 -27.54
C ALA A 7 -27.55 27.39 -26.32
N ALA A 8 -27.01 27.69 -25.15
CA ALA A 8 -27.64 27.41 -23.87
C ALA A 8 -28.75 28.44 -23.63
N ILE A 9 -29.88 28.02 -23.06
CA ILE A 9 -30.68 28.86 -22.18
C ILE A 9 -31.22 27.97 -21.05
N PRO A 10 -30.93 28.29 -19.78
CA PRO A 10 -31.44 27.59 -18.61
C PRO A 10 -32.72 28.24 -18.09
N MET A 11 -33.31 27.63 -17.06
CA MET A 11 -34.40 28.08 -16.17
C MET A 11 -35.69 27.28 -16.36
N THR A 12 -36.44 26.84 -15.35
CA THR A 12 -36.28 26.80 -13.88
C THR A 12 -37.37 25.83 -13.38
N ALA A 13 -37.04 25.11 -12.32
CA ALA A 13 -37.87 24.49 -11.28
C ALA A 13 -39.30 23.97 -11.58
N ALA A 14 -39.41 22.68 -11.26
CA ALA A 14 -40.43 22.06 -10.40
C ALA A 14 -41.82 21.75 -10.99
N LEU A 15 -42.07 20.44 -11.13
CA LEU A 15 -43.28 19.84 -10.57
C LEU A 15 -43.03 18.36 -10.26
N LEU A 16 -43.27 17.96 -9.00
CA LEU A 16 -43.21 16.57 -8.54
C LEU A 16 -44.27 15.73 -9.27
N ALA A 17 -43.84 14.63 -9.91
CA ALA A 17 -44.59 13.38 -9.93
C ALA A 17 -43.69 12.23 -10.42
N GLY A 18 -43.37 11.32 -9.48
CA GLY A 18 -42.99 9.91 -9.61
C GLY A 18 -42.20 9.43 -10.82
N VAL A 19 -40.99 8.89 -10.60
CA VAL A 19 -40.55 7.47 -10.79
C VAL A 19 -39.17 7.34 -10.11
N PRO A 20 -38.87 6.30 -9.30
CA PRO A 20 -37.67 6.24 -8.46
C PRO A 20 -36.38 6.03 -9.26
N ALA A 21 -35.36 6.85 -8.96
CA ALA A 21 -33.99 6.59 -9.37
C ALA A 21 -33.40 5.50 -8.47
N ALA A 22 -33.20 4.31 -9.03
CA ALA A 22 -32.41 3.25 -8.41
C ALA A 22 -30.95 3.74 -8.27
N ASN A 23 -30.61 4.28 -7.10
CA ASN A 23 -29.23 4.39 -6.65
C ASN A 23 -28.80 3.00 -6.16
N ALA A 24 -28.18 2.21 -7.03
CA ALA A 24 -27.36 1.10 -6.59
C ALA A 24 -26.01 1.67 -6.08
N ALA A 25 -26.06 2.36 -4.94
CA ALA A 25 -24.91 2.36 -4.06
C ALA A 25 -24.89 0.96 -3.45
N GLU A 26 -23.94 0.14 -3.89
CA GLU A 26 -23.69 -1.16 -3.29
C GLU A 26 -23.33 -0.90 -1.81
N GLN A 27 -24.32 -1.07 -0.94
CA GLN A 27 -24.13 -1.02 0.50
C GLN A 27 -23.26 -2.21 0.87
N ILE A 28 -21.97 -1.95 1.08
CA ILE A 28 -21.12 -2.86 1.84
C ILE A 28 -21.89 -3.13 3.15
N PRO A 29 -22.24 -4.39 3.47
CA PRO A 29 -22.91 -4.67 4.72
C PRO A 29 -21.99 -4.20 5.84
N ALA A 30 -22.40 -3.15 6.54
CA ALA A 30 -21.74 -2.70 7.74
C ALA A 30 -21.98 -3.79 8.78
N ASP A 31 -20.97 -4.62 9.01
CA ASP A 31 -20.98 -5.59 10.10
C ASP A 31 -21.09 -4.80 11.42
N PRO A 32 -22.21 -4.91 12.16
CA PRO A 32 -22.46 -4.08 13.33
C PRO A 32 -21.46 -4.32 14.48
N ASP A 33 -20.66 -5.39 14.41
CA ASP A 33 -19.60 -5.70 15.37
C ASP A 33 -18.24 -5.07 15.00
N PHE A 34 -18.06 -4.58 13.77
CA PHE A 34 -16.81 -3.95 13.33
C PHE A 34 -16.88 -2.43 13.48
N SER A 35 -16.73 -1.94 14.71
CA SER A 35 -16.58 -0.51 14.96
C SER A 35 -15.11 -0.10 14.86
N VAL A 36 -14.81 0.94 14.08
CA VAL A 36 -13.46 1.56 14.07
C VAL A 36 -13.06 2.04 15.48
N ALA A 37 -14.04 2.30 16.36
CA ALA A 37 -13.80 2.69 17.75
C ALA A 37 -13.28 1.57 18.65
N THR A 38 -13.33 0.29 18.22
CA THR A 38 -12.79 -0.86 18.98
C THR A 38 -11.42 -1.30 18.49
N ILE A 39 -10.92 -0.72 17.39
CA ILE A 39 -9.56 -1.00 16.90
C ILE A 39 -8.56 -0.33 17.84
N ASP A 40 -7.66 -1.12 18.42
CA ASP A 40 -6.52 -0.59 19.17
C ASP A 40 -5.74 0.39 18.27
N PRO A 41 -5.62 1.68 18.65
CA PRO A 41 -4.92 2.68 17.85
C PRO A 41 -3.47 2.29 17.54
N GLU A 42 -2.78 1.60 18.44
CA GLU A 42 -1.41 1.14 18.21
C GLU A 42 -1.38 0.02 17.17
N PHE A 43 -2.34 -0.91 17.22
CA PHE A 43 -2.48 -1.97 16.21
C PHE A 43 -2.75 -1.39 14.81
N SER A 44 -3.61 -0.37 14.72
CA SER A 44 -3.90 0.34 13.47
C SER A 44 -2.67 1.05 12.91
N MET A 45 -1.91 1.76 13.76
CA MET A 45 -0.70 2.48 13.34
C MET A 45 0.43 1.55 12.90
N VAL A 46 0.66 0.44 13.60
CA VAL A 46 1.67 -0.57 13.20
C VAL A 46 1.29 -1.20 11.87
N SER A 47 0.01 -1.50 11.66
CA SER A 47 -0.49 -2.06 10.40
C SER A 47 -0.31 -1.08 9.23
N ALA A 48 -0.61 0.20 9.44
CA ALA A 48 -0.42 1.24 8.42
C ALA A 48 1.05 1.42 8.02
N ARG A 49 1.97 1.45 9.00
CA ARG A 49 3.43 1.55 8.77
C ARG A 49 3.94 0.38 7.93
N ARG A 50 3.51 -0.84 8.26
CA ARG A 50 3.88 -2.05 7.51
C ARG A 50 3.38 -2.00 6.07
N LEU A 51 2.21 -1.44 5.82
CA LEU A 51 1.68 -1.29 4.46
C LEU A 51 2.50 -0.29 3.63
N ILE A 52 2.96 0.81 4.23
CA ILE A 52 3.87 1.78 3.56
C ILE A 52 5.16 1.07 3.11
N ILE A 53 5.75 0.27 4.01
CA ILE A 53 6.96 -0.51 3.70
C ILE A 53 6.70 -1.52 2.58
N GLN A 54 5.57 -2.24 2.62
CA GLN A 54 5.20 -3.17 1.55
C GLN A 54 5.00 -2.48 0.21
N ASN A 55 4.37 -1.30 0.18
CA ASN A 55 4.20 -0.53 -1.04
C ASN A 55 5.53 -0.06 -1.62
N PHE A 56 6.43 0.44 -0.76
CA PHE A 56 7.79 0.80 -1.19
C PHE A 56 8.51 -0.39 -1.84
N ILE A 57 8.45 -1.58 -1.21
CA ILE A 57 9.07 -2.78 -1.74
C ILE A 57 8.48 -3.13 -3.12
N TYR A 58 7.15 -3.09 -3.25
CA TYR A 58 6.47 -3.34 -4.51
C TYR A 58 6.92 -2.39 -5.63
N GLU A 59 7.01 -1.08 -5.35
CA GLU A 59 7.45 -0.08 -6.31
C GLU A 59 8.93 -0.26 -6.70
N ALA A 60 9.79 -0.56 -5.72
CA ALA A 60 11.21 -0.84 -5.95
C ALA A 60 11.40 -2.09 -6.83
N GLU A 61 10.68 -3.18 -6.54
CA GLU A 61 10.73 -4.42 -7.34
C GLU A 61 10.15 -4.21 -8.75
N ALA A 62 9.08 -3.42 -8.89
CA ALA A 62 8.53 -3.07 -10.20
C ALA A 62 9.51 -2.23 -11.04
N ALA A 63 10.25 -1.32 -10.42
CA ALA A 63 11.27 -0.51 -11.08
C ALA A 63 12.51 -1.32 -11.48
N ALA A 64 12.93 -2.25 -10.63
CA ALA A 64 14.07 -3.13 -10.91
C ALA A 64 13.73 -4.24 -11.94
N GLY A 65 12.47 -4.71 -11.95
CA GLY A 65 12.01 -5.79 -12.82
C GLY A 65 12.28 -7.19 -12.27
N HIS A 66 12.78 -7.30 -11.04
CA HIS A 66 13.05 -8.55 -10.34
C HIS A 66 12.75 -8.43 -8.84
N LYS A 67 12.71 -9.58 -8.16
CA LYS A 67 12.55 -9.65 -6.71
C LYS A 67 13.78 -9.06 -6.04
N LEU A 68 13.60 -8.18 -5.06
CA LEU A 68 14.70 -7.53 -4.36
C LEU A 68 14.77 -7.97 -2.90
N PHE A 69 13.65 -7.92 -2.19
CA PHE A 69 13.64 -8.14 -0.75
C PHE A 69 12.29 -8.64 -0.23
N TRP A 70 12.33 -9.22 0.96
CA TRP A 70 11.18 -9.29 1.86
C TRP A 70 11.60 -8.88 3.27
N VAL A 71 10.64 -8.42 4.07
CA VAL A 71 10.89 -7.92 5.41
C VAL A 71 10.06 -8.70 6.40
N THR A 72 10.68 -9.10 7.51
CA THR A 72 9.97 -9.65 8.68
C THR A 72 10.11 -8.72 9.87
N TYR A 73 9.14 -8.77 10.77
CA TYR A 73 9.05 -7.93 11.95
C TYR A 73 8.99 -8.82 13.18
N SER A 74 10.15 -9.22 13.72
CA SER A 74 10.19 -10.14 14.87
C SER A 74 9.90 -9.44 16.19
N GLU A 75 10.14 -8.13 16.29
CA GLU A 75 9.86 -7.30 17.47
C GLU A 75 9.29 -5.93 17.06
N PRO A 76 8.63 -5.18 17.97
CA PRO A 76 7.91 -3.95 17.63
C PRO A 76 8.75 -2.88 16.90
N ASN A 77 10.06 -2.82 17.17
CA ASN A 77 10.98 -1.80 16.65
C ASN A 77 12.14 -2.40 15.85
N TYR A 78 12.04 -3.69 15.49
CA TYR A 78 13.09 -4.41 14.79
C TYR A 78 12.56 -5.07 13.53
N ALA A 79 13.24 -4.82 12.42
CA ALA A 79 12.96 -5.40 11.13
C ALA A 79 14.18 -6.16 10.61
N VAL A 80 13.94 -7.27 9.93
CA VAL A 80 14.98 -8.01 9.21
C VAL A 80 14.67 -7.97 7.73
N ILE A 81 15.58 -7.40 6.94
CA ILE A 81 15.55 -7.43 5.49
C ILE A 81 16.22 -8.72 5.03
N TYR A 82 15.54 -9.47 4.17
CA TYR A 82 16.10 -10.63 3.48
C TYR A 82 16.27 -10.26 2.01
N GLN A 83 17.52 -10.29 1.54
CA GLN A 83 17.84 -9.99 0.14
C GLN A 83 17.53 -11.22 -0.71
N ALA A 84 16.79 -11.02 -1.80
CA ALA A 84 16.45 -12.11 -2.71
C ALA A 84 17.69 -12.68 -3.41
N GLN A 85 17.62 -13.92 -3.91
CA GLN A 85 18.71 -14.52 -4.69
C GLN A 85 19.06 -13.74 -5.97
N THR A 86 18.11 -12.97 -6.48
CA THR A 86 18.27 -12.08 -7.64
C THR A 86 18.83 -10.71 -7.29
N PHE A 87 19.07 -10.42 -6.01
CA PHE A 87 19.60 -9.13 -5.57
C PHE A 87 21.05 -8.95 -6.04
N ASP A 88 21.31 -7.86 -6.75
CA ASP A 88 22.65 -7.46 -7.20
C ASP A 88 23.12 -6.23 -6.41
N PRO A 89 24.16 -6.33 -5.58
CA PRO A 89 24.64 -5.20 -4.79
C PRO A 89 25.20 -4.04 -5.62
N GLU A 90 25.54 -4.24 -6.90
CA GLU A 90 26.02 -3.15 -7.75
C GLU A 90 24.87 -2.27 -8.25
N THR A 91 23.70 -2.85 -8.52
CA THR A 91 22.55 -2.13 -9.09
C THR A 91 21.46 -1.83 -8.08
N ASP A 92 21.30 -2.67 -7.06
CA ASP A 92 20.13 -2.65 -6.17
C ASP A 92 20.42 -2.01 -4.80
N ASN A 93 21.68 -1.64 -4.53
CA ASN A 93 22.09 -1.09 -3.24
C ASN A 93 21.37 0.22 -2.90
N ASP A 94 21.07 1.08 -3.87
CA ASP A 94 20.33 2.32 -3.62
C ASP A 94 18.90 2.04 -3.11
N ALA A 95 18.24 1.03 -3.67
CA ALA A 95 16.93 0.58 -3.21
C ALA A 95 17.01 -0.04 -1.81
N PHE A 96 18.09 -0.78 -1.52
CA PHE A 96 18.35 -1.34 -0.19
C PHE A 96 18.59 -0.25 0.87
N GLN A 97 19.41 0.78 0.59
CA GLN A 97 19.62 1.91 1.50
C GLN A 97 18.33 2.73 1.71
N SER A 98 17.55 2.89 0.65
CA SER A 98 16.25 3.55 0.72
C SER A 98 15.27 2.76 1.60
N LEU A 99 15.24 1.43 1.50
CA LEU A 99 14.43 0.58 2.37
C LEU A 99 14.81 0.72 3.85
N ILE A 100 16.11 0.78 4.17
CA ILE A 100 16.59 1.02 5.55
C ILE A 100 16.04 2.35 6.07
N THR A 101 16.09 3.41 5.25
CA THR A 101 15.56 4.73 5.62
C THR A 101 14.04 4.68 5.85
N VAL A 102 13.30 4.05 4.94
CA VAL A 102 11.84 3.87 5.06
C VAL A 102 11.50 3.08 6.33
N LEU A 103 12.23 2.02 6.66
CA LEU A 103 12.02 1.26 7.89
C LEU A 103 12.24 2.12 9.14
N HIS A 104 13.33 2.87 9.17
CA HIS A 104 13.66 3.76 10.28
C HIS A 104 12.58 4.82 10.50
N ASP A 105 12.15 5.50 9.44
CA ASP A 105 11.13 6.55 9.48
C ASP A 105 9.73 6.00 9.87
N ASN A 106 9.51 4.70 9.67
CA ASN A 106 8.25 4.01 9.99
C ASN A 106 8.32 3.21 11.31
N GLY A 107 9.25 3.55 12.20
CA GLY A 107 9.29 3.03 13.57
C GLY A 107 10.04 1.70 13.74
N PHE A 108 10.85 1.31 12.75
CA PHE A 108 11.79 0.18 12.86
C PHE A 108 13.22 0.71 12.83
N PRO A 109 13.68 1.38 13.91
CA PRO A 109 15.02 1.98 13.94
C PRO A 109 16.16 0.96 13.98
N GLN A 110 15.87 -0.29 14.35
CA GLN A 110 16.83 -1.37 14.35
C GLN A 110 16.57 -2.28 13.15
N VAL A 111 17.53 -2.36 12.24
CA VAL A 111 17.41 -3.11 10.99
C VAL A 111 18.54 -4.13 10.90
N GLY A 112 18.17 -5.41 10.86
CA GLY A 112 19.05 -6.50 10.45
C GLY A 112 18.94 -6.74 8.94
N ALA A 113 19.98 -7.32 8.34
CA ALA A 113 19.96 -7.73 6.95
C ALA A 113 20.58 -9.12 6.77
N VAL A 114 19.95 -9.95 5.95
CA VAL A 114 20.43 -11.28 5.58
C VAL A 114 20.73 -11.29 4.09
N ALA A 115 22.00 -11.52 3.77
CA ALA A 115 22.48 -11.60 2.40
C ALA A 115 21.95 -12.86 1.69
N PRO A 116 21.85 -12.85 0.34
CA PRO A 116 21.25 -13.95 -0.40
C PRO A 116 21.97 -15.28 -0.18
N ALA A 117 23.30 -15.24 -0.04
CA ALA A 117 24.15 -16.40 0.19
C ALA A 117 23.85 -17.15 1.52
N LEU A 118 23.14 -16.52 2.45
CA LEU A 118 22.79 -17.09 3.74
C LEU A 118 21.36 -17.67 3.77
N LEU A 119 20.64 -17.59 2.64
CA LEU A 119 19.27 -18.09 2.53
C LEU A 119 19.28 -19.49 1.94
N ALA A 120 18.97 -20.49 2.77
CA ALA A 120 18.84 -21.87 2.32
C ALA A 120 17.60 -22.05 1.43
N GLU A 121 16.47 -21.43 1.79
CA GLU A 121 15.22 -21.40 1.03
C GLU A 121 14.43 -20.11 1.35
N GLN A 122 13.66 -19.60 0.39
CA GLN A 122 12.72 -18.50 0.62
C GLN A 122 11.62 -18.99 1.58
N PRO A 123 11.35 -18.32 2.72
CA PRO A 123 10.25 -18.72 3.58
C PRO A 123 8.93 -18.62 2.79
N ALA A 124 8.14 -19.69 2.83
CA ALA A 124 6.80 -19.68 2.24
C ALA A 124 5.94 -18.64 2.97
N ASN A 125 5.28 -17.78 2.20
CA ASN A 125 4.29 -16.81 2.70
C ASN A 125 3.13 -17.50 3.40
#